data_AF-A0A402BW04-F1
#
_entry.id   AF-A0A402BW04-F1
#
_cell.length_a   1.000
_cell.length_b   1.000
_cell.length_c   1.000
_cell.angle_alpha   90.00
_cell.angle_beta   90.00
_cell.angle_gamma   90.00
#
_symmetry.space_group_name_H-M   'P 1'
#
loop_
_entity.id
_entity.type
_entity.pdbx_description
1 polymer ?
#
loop_
_entity_poly.entity_id
_entity_poly.type
_entity_poly.pdbx_seq_one_letter_code
_entity_poly.pdbx_strand_id
1 'polypeptide(L)' 'MDITNEMPDLKNKESWEGFIKGDVLNFLIGHNLQAITVDDGAGKKGIIKRTASGDYKVQITSNETL' A
#
# COMPACT_ATOMS: atom_id res chain seq x y z
N MET A 1 28.97 18.16 13.12
CA MET A 1 28.40 16.81 12.95
C MET A 1 27.47 16.89 11.77
N ASP A 2 27.99 16.54 10.61
CA ASP A 2 27.13 16.30 9.45
C ASP A 2 26.36 15.01 9.75
N ILE A 3 25.07 15.15 10.04
CA ILE A 3 24.16 14.01 10.09
C ILE A 3 23.89 13.66 8.64
N THR A 4 24.79 12.88 8.04
CA THR A 4 24.52 12.20 6.77
C THR A 4 23.38 11.24 7.04
N ASN A 5 22.16 11.66 6.71
CA ASN A 5 20.96 10.86 6.76
C ASN A 5 21.03 9.87 5.59
N GLU A 6 21.93 8.88 5.69
CA GLU A 6 22.00 7.74 4.79
C GLU A 6 20.69 6.97 4.95
N MET A 7 19.69 7.31 4.14
CA MET A 7 18.55 6.44 3.94
C MET A 7 19.12 5.13 3.40
N PRO A 8 18.89 3.99 4.07
CA PRO A 8 19.42 2.72 3.61
C PRO A 8 18.96 2.52 2.17
N ASP A 9 19.91 2.14 1.33
CA ASP A 9 19.68 1.84 -0.07
C ASP A 9 18.60 0.75 -0.15
N LEU A 10 17.35 1.17 -0.43
CA LEU A 10 16.17 0.30 -0.50
C LEU A 10 16.29 -0.52 -1.78
N LYS A 11 17.24 -1.47 -1.80
CA LYS A 11 17.60 -2.28 -2.96
C LYS A 11 16.50 -3.23 -3.45
N ASN A 12 15.33 -3.21 -2.80
CA ASN A 12 14.08 -3.80 -3.26
C ASN A 12 12.92 -2.89 -2.83
N LYS A 13 12.84 -1.64 -3.34
CA LYS A 13 11.60 -0.86 -3.17
C LYS A 13 10.48 -1.60 -3.88
N GLU A 14 9.72 -2.39 -3.13
CA GLU A 14 8.44 -2.90 -3.61
C GLU A 14 7.63 -1.72 -4.16
N SER A 15 7.03 -1.91 -5.33
CA SER A 15 6.21 -0.86 -5.92
C SER A 15 5.03 -0.55 -4.99
N TRP A 16 4.48 0.67 -5.07
CA TRP A 16 3.27 1.01 -4.31
C TRP A 16 2.16 -0.03 -4.53
N GLU A 17 2.00 -0.48 -5.77
CA GLU A 17 1.05 -1.54 -6.11
C GLU A 17 1.38 -2.88 -5.46
N GLY A 18 2.65 -3.28 -5.42
CA GLY A 18 3.11 -4.48 -4.71
C GLY A 18 2.75 -4.43 -3.24
N PHE A 19 3.15 -3.34 -2.56
CA PHE A 19 2.87 -3.11 -1.15
C PHE A 19 1.37 -3.20 -0.82
N ILE A 20 0.51 -2.59 -1.64
CA ILE A 20 -0.95 -2.66 -1.44
C ILE A 20 -1.47 -4.10 -1.65
N LYS A 21 -1.04 -4.80 -2.71
CA LYS A 21 -1.55 -6.13 -3.05
C LYS A 21 -0.95 -7.26 -2.21
N GLY A 22 0.23 -7.05 -1.62
CA GLY A 22 0.92 -7.99 -0.73
C GLY A 22 0.61 -7.66 0.72
N ASP A 23 1.38 -6.73 1.28
CA ASP A 23 1.38 -6.45 2.72
C ASP A 23 0.03 -5.99 3.25
N VAL A 24 -0.59 -5.01 2.60
CA VAL A 24 -1.85 -4.42 3.07
C VAL A 24 -3.01 -5.41 2.93
N LEU A 25 -3.05 -6.18 1.84
CA LEU A 25 -4.05 -7.23 1.65
C LEU A 25 -3.90 -8.33 2.71
N ASN A 26 -2.67 -8.81 2.93
CA ASN A 26 -2.38 -9.83 3.93
C ASN A 26 -2.75 -9.36 5.34
N PHE A 27 -2.46 -8.11 5.68
CA PHE A 27 -2.88 -7.51 6.96
C PHE A 27 -4.41 -7.50 7.10
N LEU A 28 -5.14 -7.06 6.07
CA LEU A 28 -6.59 -7.05 6.08
C LEU A 28 -7.17 -8.46 6.31
N ILE A 29 -6.62 -9.47 5.64
CA ILE A 29 -7.03 -10.88 5.78
C ILE A 29 -6.72 -11.40 7.17
N GLY A 30 -5.48 -11.22 7.64
CA GLY A 30 -4.99 -11.75 8.92
C GLY A 30 -5.75 -11.17 10.13
N HIS A 31 -6.25 -9.95 10.01
CA HIS A 31 -7.06 -9.29 11.03
C HIS A 31 -8.57 -9.36 10.78
N ASN A 32 -9.01 -10.12 9.75
CA ASN A 32 -10.42 -10.28 9.36
C ASN A 32 -11.17 -8.95 9.21
N LEU A 33 -10.51 -7.95 8.63
CA LEU A 33 -11.11 -6.63 8.40
C LEU A 33 -11.97 -6.65 7.12
N GLN A 34 -13.02 -5.83 7.11
CA GLN A 34 -13.89 -5.71 5.93
C GLN A 34 -13.34 -4.72 4.89
N ALA A 35 -12.57 -3.73 5.32
CA ALA A 35 -11.97 -2.74 4.44
C ALA A 35 -10.75 -2.09 5.09
N ILE A 36 -9.83 -1.62 4.25
CA ILE A 36 -8.69 -0.78 4.64
C ILE A 36 -8.44 0.27 3.57
N THR A 37 -8.01 1.45 3.99
CA THR A 37 -7.57 2.52 3.10
C THR A 37 -6.20 3.00 3.57
N VAL A 38 -5.25 3.08 2.65
CA VAL A 38 -3.88 3.54 2.91
C VAL A 38 -3.60 4.73 2.00
N ASP A 39 -3.06 5.79 2.58
CA ASP A 39 -2.72 7.05 1.92
C ASP A 39 -1.24 7.33 2.22
N ASP A 40 -0.43 7.53 1.18
CA ASP A 40 1.00 7.82 1.34
C ASP A 40 1.29 9.29 1.66
N GLY A 41 0.27 10.15 1.67
CA GLY A 41 0.41 11.60 1.88
C GLY A 41 1.03 12.35 0.70
N ALA A 42 1.39 11.65 -0.38
CA ALA A 42 2.01 12.18 -1.59
C ALA A 42 1.17 11.92 -2.85
N GLY A 43 -0.12 11.63 -2.66
CA GLY A 43 -1.10 11.47 -3.74
C GLY A 43 -1.27 10.03 -4.25
N LYS A 44 -0.64 9.03 -3.61
CA LYS A 44 -0.99 7.62 -3.86
C LYS A 44 -1.94 7.11 -2.80
N LYS A 45 -2.95 6.39 -3.26
CA LYS A 45 -3.99 5.81 -2.40
C LYS A 45 -4.23 4.36 -2.78
N GLY A 46 -4.39 3.52 -1.77
CA GLY A 46 -4.79 2.12 -1.89
C GLY A 46 -6.06 1.88 -1.09
N ILE A 47 -7.05 1.23 -1.69
CA ILE A 47 -8.30 0.85 -1.04
C ILE A 47 -8.52 -0.63 -1.29
N ILE A 48 -8.72 -1.39 -0.23
CA ILE A 48 -9.09 -2.80 -0.31
C ILE A 48 -10.41 -2.98 0.43
N LYS A 49 -11.38 -3.63 -0.21
CA LYS A 49 -12.67 -3.97 0.38
C LYS A 49 -12.98 -5.44 0.13
N ARG A 50 -13.44 -6.13 1.17
CA ARG A 50 -14.03 -7.47 1.06
C ARG A 50 -15.45 -7.33 0.56
N THR A 51 -15.82 -8.12 -0.44
CA THR A 51 -17.19 -8.18 -0.96
C THR A 51 -18.04 -9.11 -0.11
N ALA A 52 -19.36 -9.06 -0.29
CA ALA A 52 -20.28 -10.00 0.36
C ALA A 52 -20.03 -11.47 -0.05
N SER A 53 -19.47 -11.71 -1.25
CA SER A 53 -19.05 -13.05 -1.72
C SER A 53 -17.76 -13.53 -1.08
N GLY A 54 -17.03 -12.67 -0.38
CA GLY A 54 -15.75 -12.98 0.25
C GLY A 54 -14.52 -12.66 -0.59
N ASP A 55 -14.70 -12.16 -1.82
CA ASP A 55 -13.63 -11.69 -2.70
C ASP A 55 -13.05 -10.34 -2.25
N TYR A 56 -11.87 -9.98 -2.75
CA TYR A 56 -11.23 -8.69 -2.44
C TYR A 56 -11.20 -7.79 -3.68
N LYS A 57 -11.76 -6.59 -3.55
CA LYS A 57 -11.64 -5.53 -4.55
C LYS A 57 -10.52 -4.58 -4.13
N VAL A 58 -9.49 -4.47 -4.97
CA VAL A 58 -8.36 -3.55 -4.78
C VAL A 58 -8.48 -2.39 -5.77
N GLN A 59 -8.39 -1.16 -5.27
CA GLN A 59 -8.28 0.05 -6.08
C GLN A 59 -7.01 0.79 -5.68
N ILE A 60 -6.17 1.08 -6.66
CA ILE A 60 -4.92 1.83 -6.48
C ILE A 60 -5.02 3.07 -7.35
N THR A 61 -4.66 4.21 -6.78
CA THR A 61 -4.56 5.49 -7.48
C THR A 61 -3.14 6.00 -7.33
N SER A 62 -2.54 6.41 -8.45
CA SER A 62 -1.24 7.06 -8.50
C SER A 62 -1.37 8.37 -9.28
N ASN A 63 -0.91 9.47 -8.68
CA ASN A 63 -0.72 10.72 -9.43
C ASN A 63 0.53 10.58 -10.29
N GLU A 64 0.40 10.04 -11.49
CA GLU A 64 1.40 10.28 -12.53
C GLU A 64 1.08 11.63 -13.16
N THR A 65 1.90 12.64 -12.85
CA THR A 65 1.96 13.83 -13.71
C THR A 65 2.88 13.43 -14.87
N LEU A 66 2.31 13.20 -16.05
CA LEU A 66 3.05 12.97 -17.30
C LEU A 66 3.85 14.21 -17.70
#